data_AF-A0A3N7DYL6-F1
#
_entry.id   AF-A0A3N7DYL6-F1
#
_cell.length_a   1.000
_cell.length_b   1.000
_cell.length_c   1.000
_cell.angle_alpha   90.00
_cell.angle_beta   90.00
_cell.angle_gamma   90.00
#
_symmetry.space_group_name_H-M   'P 1'
#
loop_
_entity.id
_entity.type
_entity.pdbx_description
1 polymer ?
#
loop_
_entity_poly.entity_id
_entity_poly.type
_entity_poly.pdbx_seq_one_letter_code
_entity_poly.pdbx_strand_id
1 'polypeptide(L)'
;LHRHQQNVGERNTNFVLNYLHTERIPIVSEDVLDIYPRKVVFFPVTGKAMVKRLAHAHPDALAQEARGNAVTVVKSTAGGSVDLF
;
A
#
# COMPACT_ATOMS: atom_id res chain seq x y z
N LEU A 1 -5.17 -32.15 -2.61
CA LEU A 1 -4.75 -31.10 -3.56
C LEU A 1 -4.60 -29.79 -2.78
N HIS A 2 -3.40 -29.52 -2.24
CA HIS A 2 -3.14 -28.30 -1.46
C HIS A 2 -2.84 -27.16 -2.43
N ARG A 3 -3.84 -26.30 -2.66
CA ARG A 3 -3.66 -25.05 -3.41
C ARG A 3 -2.76 -24.15 -2.55
N HIS A 4 -1.46 -24.10 -2.86
CA HIS A 4 -0.58 -23.04 -2.39
C HIS A 4 -1.03 -21.73 -3.06
N GLN A 5 -2.10 -21.14 -2.55
CA GLN A 5 -2.44 -19.76 -2.87
C GLN A 5 -1.36 -18.91 -2.21
N GLN A 6 -0.27 -18.67 -2.95
CA GLN A 6 0.86 -17.92 -2.45
C GLN A 6 0.38 -16.55 -1.97
N ASN A 7 0.74 -16.20 -0.74
CA ASN A 7 0.47 -14.89 -0.18
C ASN A 7 1.23 -13.83 -1.01
N VAL A 8 0.49 -13.11 -1.87
CA VAL A 8 1.07 -12.09 -2.76
C VAL A 8 1.72 -10.98 -1.94
N GLY A 9 1.17 -10.65 -0.77
CA GLY A 9 1.74 -9.67 0.17
C GLY A 9 3.12 -10.09 0.66
N GLU A 10 3.28 -11.36 1.07
CA GLU A 10 4.60 -11.91 1.46
C GLU A 10 5.60 -11.86 0.31
N ARG A 11 5.19 -12.24 -0.91
CA ARG A 11 6.09 -12.23 -2.08
C ARG A 11 6.55 -10.81 -2.43
N ASN A 12 5.63 -9.86 -2.43
CA ASN A 12 5.96 -8.46 -2.72
C ASN A 12 6.87 -7.88 -1.64
N THR A 13 6.59 -8.16 -0.37
CA THR A 13 7.43 -7.74 0.75
C THR A 13 8.85 -8.30 0.59
N ASN A 14 8.98 -9.61 0.39
CA ASN A 14 10.28 -10.25 0.21
C ASN A 14 11.06 -9.70 -0.99
N PHE A 15 10.39 -9.45 -2.11
CA PHE A 15 11.02 -8.84 -3.28
C PHE A 15 11.58 -7.45 -2.96
N VAL A 16 10.77 -6.58 -2.35
CA VAL A 16 11.17 -5.20 -2.02
C VAL A 16 12.32 -5.19 -1.02
N LEU A 17 12.26 -6.02 0.03
CA LEU A 17 13.34 -6.14 1.02
C LEU A 17 14.66 -6.55 0.36
N ASN A 18 14.62 -7.58 -0.49
CA ASN A 18 15.81 -8.05 -1.21
C ASN A 18 16.37 -6.99 -2.17
N TYR A 19 15.49 -6.28 -2.86
CA TYR A 19 15.87 -5.21 -3.78
C TYR A 19 16.57 -4.06 -3.03
N LEU A 20 15.95 -3.54 -1.96
CA LEU A 20 16.52 -2.45 -1.16
C LEU A 20 17.87 -2.84 -0.53
N HIS A 21 17.99 -4.09 -0.06
CA HIS A 21 19.26 -4.63 0.43
C HIS A 21 20.32 -4.64 -0.67
N THR A 22 19.97 -5.13 -1.87
CA THR A 22 20.89 -5.20 -3.03
C THR A 22 21.38 -3.82 -3.45
N GLU A 23 20.48 -2.84 -3.48
CA GLU A 23 20.77 -1.45 -3.83
C GLU A 23 21.39 -0.65 -2.68
N ARG A 24 21.59 -1.28 -1.51
CA ARG A 24 22.12 -0.64 -0.28
C ARG A 24 21.31 0.57 0.17
N ILE A 25 19.99 0.53 -0.02
CA ILE A 25 19.07 1.56 0.45
C ILE A 25 18.59 1.16 1.85
N PRO A 26 18.90 1.94 2.90
CA PRO A 26 18.52 1.57 4.26
C PRO A 26 17.01 1.71 4.48
N ILE A 27 16.42 0.71 5.14
CA ILE A 27 15.04 0.76 5.61
C ILE A 27 15.02 1.46 6.96
N VAL A 28 14.33 2.60 7.04
CA VAL A 28 14.18 3.38 8.28
C VAL A 28 12.93 2.99 9.08
N SER A 29 11.94 2.40 8.41
CA SER A 29 10.68 1.93 9.00
C SER A 29 9.93 1.02 8.04
N GLU A 30 9.14 0.07 8.55
CA GLU A 30 8.29 -0.82 7.76
C GLU A 30 6.92 -1.05 8.45
N ASP A 31 5.86 -1.22 7.65
CA ASP A 31 4.50 -1.57 8.08
C ASP A 31 3.88 -2.51 7.02
N VAL A 32 4.17 -3.81 7.14
CA VAL A 32 3.87 -4.85 6.15
C VAL A 32 3.32 -6.11 6.83
N LEU A 33 2.71 -7.01 6.04
CA LEU A 33 2.26 -8.35 6.46
C LEU A 33 1.21 -8.41 7.57
N ASP A 34 0.43 -7.35 7.74
CA ASP A 34 -0.73 -7.33 8.63
C ASP A 34 -2.03 -7.61 7.84
N ILE A 35 -3.06 -8.06 8.54
CA ILE A 35 -4.35 -8.49 7.97
C ILE A 35 -5.30 -7.31 7.66
N TYR A 36 -5.01 -6.13 8.22
CA TYR A 36 -5.87 -4.96 8.06
C TYR A 36 -5.45 -4.09 6.86
N PRO A 37 -6.40 -3.72 5.98
CA PRO A 37 -6.10 -2.81 4.87
C PRO A 37 -5.72 -1.42 5.38
N ARG A 38 -4.88 -0.73 4.60
CA ARG A 38 -4.28 0.56 4.97
C ARG A 38 -4.37 1.53 3.80
N LYS A 39 -4.65 2.80 4.10
CA LYS A 39 -4.42 3.91 3.17
C LYS A 39 -3.09 4.57 3.51
N VAL A 40 -2.23 4.72 2.51
CA VAL A 40 -0.88 5.28 2.65
C VAL A 40 -0.78 6.60 1.90
N VAL A 41 -0.16 7.61 2.53
CA VAL A 41 0.19 8.88 1.88
C VAL A 41 1.65 9.18 2.13
N PHE A 42 2.39 9.50 1.08
CA PHE A 42 3.80 9.87 1.16
C PHE A 42 4.01 11.34 0.81
N PHE A 43 4.72 12.06 1.67
CA PHE A 43 5.10 13.45 1.48
C PHE A 43 6.58 13.53 1.05
N PRO A 44 6.88 13.64 -0.25
CA PRO A 44 8.26 13.49 -0.75
C PRO A 44 9.21 14.57 -0.25
N VAL A 45 8.72 15.80 -0.03
CA VAL A 45 9.53 16.93 0.46
C VAL A 45 10.06 16.67 1.87
N THR A 46 9.28 16.00 2.73
CA THR A 46 9.65 15.74 4.12
C THR A 46 10.06 14.30 4.39
N GLY A 47 9.91 13.39 3.42
CA GLY A 47 10.11 11.95 3.59
C GLY A 47 9.11 11.27 4.53
N LYS A 48 7.97 11.91 4.85
CA LYS A 48 7.00 11.35 5.81
C LYS A 48 6.04 10.40 5.10
N ALA A 49 5.90 9.19 5.63
CA ALA A 49 4.85 8.24 5.26
C ALA A 49 3.80 8.20 6.37
N MET A 50 2.55 8.48 6.01
CA MET A 50 1.41 8.43 6.93
C MET A 50 0.54 7.23 6.56
N VAL A 51 0.18 6.44 7.56
CA VAL A 51 -0.64 5.23 7.39
C VAL A 51 -1.92 5.36 8.21
N LYS A 52 -3.06 5.17 7.55
CA LYS A 52 -4.37 5.02 8.20
C LYS A 52 -4.84 3.58 8.05
N ARG A 53 -4.87 2.82 9.15
CA ARG A 53 -5.55 1.52 9.18
C ARG A 53 -7.05 1.72 8.96
N LEU A 54 -7.61 0.97 8.02
CA LEU A 54 -9.04 1.01 7.73
C LEU A 54 -9.73 -0.06 8.59
N ALA A 55 -10.92 0.27 9.10
CA ALA A 55 -11.76 -0.74 9.73
C ALA A 55 -12.14 -1.81 8.69
N HIS A 56 -12.46 -3.03 9.12
CA HIS A 56 -13.02 -4.04 8.21
C HIS A 56 -14.20 -3.44 7.47
N ALA A 57 -14.02 -3.17 6.18
CA ALA A 57 -15.09 -2.73 5.33
C ALA A 57 -16.08 -3.90 5.22
N HIS A 58 -17.33 -3.67 5.62
CA HIS A 58 -18.41 -4.48 5.08
C HIS A 58 -18.28 -4.45 3.54
N PRO A 59 -18.49 -5.58 2.84
CA PRO A 59 -18.21 -5.71 1.40
C PRO A 59 -18.79 -4.57 0.53
N ASP A 60 -19.91 -3.98 0.98
CA ASP A 60 -20.63 -2.93 0.26
C ASP A 60 -19.91 -1.56 0.26
N ALA A 61 -19.07 -1.28 1.27
CA ALA A 61 -18.33 0.00 1.36
C ALA A 61 -17.13 0.06 0.41
N LEU A 62 -16.47 -1.08 0.15
CA LEU A 62 -15.31 -1.20 -0.75
C LEU A 62 -15.65 -0.79 -2.20
N ALA A 63 -16.84 -1.13 -2.68
CA ALA A 63 -17.28 -0.79 -4.04
C ALA A 63 -17.54 0.72 -4.22
N GLN A 64 -17.88 1.43 -3.15
CA GLN A 64 -18.21 2.84 -3.18
C GLN A 64 -16.94 3.72 -3.12
N GLU A 65 -15.93 3.30 -2.36
CA GLU A 65 -14.61 3.97 -2.31
C GLU A 65 -13.82 3.80 -3.62
N ALA A 66 -13.82 2.62 -4.24
CA ALA A 66 -13.15 2.37 -5.51
C ALA A 66 -13.68 3.29 -6.65
N ARG A 67 -14.98 3.57 -6.65
CA ARG A 67 -15.62 4.49 -7.62
C ARG A 67 -15.29 5.96 -7.35
N GLY A 68 -15.13 6.36 -6.09
CA GLY A 68 -14.75 7.72 -5.71
C GLY A 68 -13.31 8.09 -6.07
N ASN A 69 -12.38 7.13 -5.96
CA ASN A 69 -10.97 7.38 -6.25
C ASN A 69 -10.68 7.53 -7.75
N ALA A 70 -11.32 6.74 -8.62
CA ALA A 70 -11.11 6.83 -10.08
C ALA A 70 -11.39 8.23 -10.65
N VAL A 71 -12.35 8.96 -10.06
CA VAL A 71 -12.71 10.33 -10.47
C VAL A 71 -11.69 11.37 -9.99
N THR A 72 -10.94 11.08 -8.92
CA THR A 72 -10.03 12.05 -8.27
C THR A 72 -8.59 11.94 -8.76
N VAL A 73 -8.16 10.75 -9.19
CA VAL A 73 -6.78 10.48 -9.68
C VAL A 73 -6.40 11.32 -10.92
N VAL A 74 -7.38 11.87 -11.65
CA VAL A 74 -7.15 12.68 -12.85
C VAL A 74 -6.63 14.09 -12.55
N LYS A 75 -6.64 14.58 -11.29
CA LYS A 75 -6.56 16.04 -11.03
C LYS A 75 -5.44 16.64 -10.18
N SER A 76 -4.43 15.93 -9.70
CA SER A 76 -3.37 16.60 -8.91
C SER A 76 -1.95 16.10 -9.18
N THR A 77 -1.24 16.91 -9.97
CA THR A 77 0.21 17.04 -9.99
C THR A 77 0.73 17.53 -8.62
N ALA A 78 1.89 17.02 -8.22
CA ALA A 78 2.61 17.27 -6.95
C ALA A 78 2.03 16.58 -5.70
N GLY A 79 2.31 15.28 -5.56
CA GLY A 79 2.21 14.54 -4.28
C GLY A 79 0.78 14.16 -3.91
N GLY A 80 0.26 13.09 -4.53
CA GLY A 80 -1.05 12.51 -4.22
C GLY A 80 -0.94 11.11 -3.60
N SER A 81 -1.92 10.77 -2.76
CA SER A 81 -2.19 9.44 -2.22
C SER A 81 -1.93 8.36 -3.27
N VAL A 82 -1.01 7.44 -3.00
CA VAL A 82 -0.74 6.30 -3.88
C VAL A 82 -1.69 5.19 -3.45
N ASP A 83 -2.66 4.86 -4.30
CA ASP A 83 -3.45 3.64 -4.13
C ASP A 83 -2.61 2.46 -4.67
N LEU A 84 -2.29 1.50 -3.79
CA LEU A 84 -1.62 0.25 -4.15
C LEU A 84 -2.65 -0.88 -4.04
N PHE A 85 -2.72 -1.70 -5.10
CA PHE A 85 -3.68 -2.80 -5.28
C PHE A 85 -3.37 -4.03 -4.42
#